data_AF-A0A957K076-F1
#
_entry.id   AF-A0A957K076-F1
#
_cell.length_a   1.000
_cell.length_b   1.000
_cell.length_c   1.000
_cell.angle_alpha   90.00
_cell.angle_beta   90.00
_cell.angle_gamma   90.00
#
_symmetry.space_group_name_H-M   'P 1'
#
loop_
_entity.id
_entity.type
_entity.pdbx_description
1 polymer ?
#
loop_
_entity_poly.entity_id
_entity_poly.type
_entity_poly.pdbx_seq_one_letter_code
_entity_poly.pdbx_strand_id
1 'polypeptide(L)'
;PQIIREMNEHSDAWENLFLAVPSPEGILLSQFKNPALKHLTGKTLAEVAATRGTSPEETAMDLLIEDGSRVGTIYFMISEDNMRRQIGLPWVSFCSDSESSAPEGIFLNTNSHPRAFGSFARLLGQYVRDEGLIPLEEAVRRLTSFPAHNLRIQERGWLKPGYFADVVVFDPAQVNAKATYAEPHQYATGMVHVFVNGTQVLRDGEHLGTLPGRVVRGPGWRGGRRASGASLRGGGAGGG
;
A
#
# COMPACT_ATOMS: atom_id res chain seq x y z
N PRO A 1 -25.93 -9.74 23.62
CA PRO A 1 -26.06 -8.40 23.00
C PRO A 1 -26.32 -8.54 21.50
N GLN A 2 -27.09 -7.64 20.87
CA GLN A 2 -27.35 -7.70 19.41
C GLN A 2 -26.05 -7.76 18.60
N ILE A 3 -25.05 -6.96 18.98
CA ILE A 3 -23.74 -6.92 18.31
C ILE A 3 -23.02 -8.27 18.35
N ILE A 4 -22.95 -8.94 19.51
CA ILE A 4 -22.33 -10.28 19.61
C ILE A 4 -23.00 -11.28 18.67
N ARG A 5 -24.33 -11.20 18.54
CA ARG A 5 -25.07 -12.05 17.61
C ARG A 5 -24.68 -11.74 16.17
N GLU A 6 -24.65 -10.46 15.78
CA GLU A 6 -24.26 -10.03 14.43
C GLU A 6 -22.80 -10.39 14.08
N MET A 7 -21.88 -10.33 15.06
CA MET A 7 -20.49 -10.76 14.88
C MET A 7 -20.38 -12.25 14.56
N ASN A 8 -21.35 -13.06 15.00
CA ASN A 8 -21.38 -14.51 14.81
C ASN A 8 -22.32 -14.97 13.69
N GLU A 9 -22.91 -14.04 12.93
CA GLU A 9 -23.82 -14.36 11.82
C GLU A 9 -23.19 -14.00 10.48
N HIS A 10 -23.34 -14.89 9.49
CA HIS A 10 -23.06 -14.55 8.10
C HIS A 10 -24.11 -13.58 7.58
N SER A 11 -23.67 -12.62 6.77
CA SER A 11 -24.54 -11.61 6.18
C SER A 11 -24.08 -11.29 4.77
N ASP A 12 -25.05 -11.13 3.87
CA ASP A 12 -24.83 -10.56 2.54
C ASP A 12 -24.96 -9.02 2.56
N ALA A 13 -25.45 -8.45 3.66
CA ALA A 13 -25.65 -7.01 3.81
C ALA A 13 -24.39 -6.27 4.28
N TRP A 14 -23.45 -6.97 4.94
CA TRP A 14 -22.16 -6.42 5.35
C TRP A 14 -21.08 -7.49 5.33
N GLU A 15 -19.83 -7.07 5.13
CA GLU A 15 -18.68 -7.95 5.24
C GLU A 15 -18.36 -8.22 6.72
N ASN A 16 -18.39 -9.50 7.12
CA ASN A 16 -18.05 -9.92 8.47
C ASN A 16 -16.63 -10.52 8.50
N LEU A 17 -15.63 -9.67 8.74
CA LEU A 17 -14.22 -10.09 8.79
C LEU A 17 -13.89 -10.97 9.99
N PHE A 18 -14.71 -10.95 11.05
CA PHE A 18 -14.56 -11.84 12.20
C PHE A 18 -14.77 -13.31 11.80
N LEU A 19 -15.72 -13.57 10.89
CA LEU A 19 -15.97 -14.90 10.32
C LEU A 19 -15.11 -15.20 9.08
N ALA A 20 -14.38 -14.22 8.55
CA ALA A 20 -13.51 -14.41 7.39
C ALA A 20 -12.16 -15.06 7.76
N VAL A 21 -11.79 -15.02 9.04
CA VAL A 21 -10.63 -15.74 9.58
C VAL A 21 -11.08 -17.07 10.18
N PRO A 22 -10.24 -18.13 10.17
CA PRO A 22 -10.61 -19.41 10.78
C PRO A 22 -10.91 -19.33 12.28
N SER A 23 -10.28 -18.39 12.98
CA SER A 23 -10.42 -18.17 14.40
C SER A 23 -9.84 -16.80 14.83
N PRO A 24 -10.12 -16.32 16.06
CA PRO A 24 -9.63 -15.03 16.55
C PRO A 24 -8.10 -14.91 16.68
N GLU A 25 -7.37 -16.03 16.64
CA GLU A 25 -5.90 -16.06 16.49
C GLU A 25 -5.45 -15.45 15.15
N GLY A 26 -6.32 -15.47 14.14
CA GLY A 26 -6.11 -14.84 12.84
C GLY A 26 -6.38 -13.33 12.82
N ILE A 27 -6.65 -12.70 13.97
CA ILE A 27 -6.90 -11.25 14.08
C ILE A 27 -5.78 -10.62 14.89
N LEU A 28 -4.81 -10.00 14.23
CA LEU A 28 -3.67 -9.33 14.87
C LEU A 28 -3.99 -7.85 15.10
N LEU A 29 -3.79 -7.39 16.35
CA LEU A 29 -3.99 -6.00 16.74
C LEU A 29 -2.74 -5.19 16.35
N SER A 30 -2.92 -4.17 15.50
CA SER A 30 -1.81 -3.46 14.87
C SER A 30 -1.70 -1.99 15.29
N GLN A 31 -2.81 -1.31 15.59
CA GLN A 31 -2.81 0.12 15.90
C GLN A 31 -3.86 0.49 16.95
N PHE A 32 -3.48 1.37 17.89
CA PHE A 32 -4.36 1.95 18.92
C PHE A 32 -4.15 3.46 18.98
N LYS A 33 -5.25 4.21 19.13
CA LYS A 33 -5.19 5.65 19.41
C LYS A 33 -4.83 5.90 20.87
N ASN A 34 -5.43 5.14 21.80
CA ASN A 34 -5.22 5.29 23.23
C ASN A 34 -3.83 4.74 23.61
N PRO A 35 -2.93 5.59 24.15
CA PRO A 35 -1.59 5.17 24.57
C PRO A 35 -1.59 4.01 25.57
N ALA A 36 -2.62 3.90 26.41
CA ALA A 36 -2.74 2.83 27.41
C ALA A 36 -2.87 1.43 26.77
N LEU A 37 -3.39 1.34 25.54
CA LEU A 37 -3.61 0.07 24.84
C LEU A 37 -2.45 -0.34 23.92
N LYS A 38 -1.47 0.53 23.68
CA LYS A 38 -0.37 0.28 22.73
C LYS A 38 0.48 -0.95 23.07
N HIS A 39 0.53 -1.37 24.33
CA HIS A 39 1.21 -2.58 24.75
C HIS A 39 0.55 -3.87 24.21
N LEU A 40 -0.66 -3.77 23.66
CA LEU A 40 -1.38 -4.87 22.99
C LEU A 40 -1.03 -4.99 21.50
N THR A 41 -0.31 -4.01 20.92
CA THR A 41 0.13 -4.09 19.52
C THR A 41 1.02 -5.31 19.31
N GLY A 42 0.73 -6.07 18.25
CA GLY A 42 1.42 -7.32 17.93
C GLY A 42 0.83 -8.57 18.60
N LYS A 43 -0.20 -8.41 19.46
CA LYS A 43 -0.98 -9.54 20.01
C LYS A 43 -2.18 -9.85 19.13
N THR A 44 -2.61 -11.09 19.15
CA THR A 44 -3.87 -11.52 18.53
C THR A 44 -5.06 -11.20 19.45
N LEU A 45 -6.26 -11.09 18.86
CA LEU A 45 -7.49 -10.90 19.63
C LEU A 45 -7.71 -12.06 20.61
N ALA A 46 -7.40 -13.29 20.21
CA ALA A 46 -7.45 -14.47 21.07
C ALA A 46 -6.55 -14.34 22.31
N GLU A 47 -5.29 -13.90 22.15
CA GLU A 47 -4.36 -13.72 23.27
C GLU A 47 -4.84 -12.65 24.26
N VAL A 48 -5.38 -11.54 23.74
CA VAL A 48 -5.91 -10.47 24.59
C VAL A 48 -7.17 -10.92 25.33
N ALA A 49 -8.07 -11.64 24.65
CA ALA A 49 -9.28 -12.20 25.25
C ALA A 49 -8.94 -13.19 26.37
N ALA A 50 -7.99 -14.11 26.12
CA ALA A 50 -7.52 -15.06 27.11
C ALA A 50 -6.91 -14.35 28.34
N THR A 51 -6.14 -13.28 28.12
CA THR A 51 -5.54 -12.48 29.21
C THR A 51 -6.60 -11.75 30.04
N ARG A 52 -7.68 -11.29 29.40
CA ARG A 52 -8.80 -10.57 30.05
C ARG A 52 -9.83 -11.50 30.69
N GLY A 53 -9.86 -12.78 30.32
CA GLY A 53 -10.84 -13.75 30.78
C GLY A 53 -12.24 -13.53 30.20
N THR A 54 -12.34 -12.92 29.02
CA THR A 54 -13.58 -12.58 28.31
C THR A 54 -13.63 -13.27 26.95
N SER A 55 -14.79 -13.24 26.29
CA SER A 55 -14.87 -13.76 24.92
C SER A 55 -14.12 -12.84 23.92
N PRO A 56 -13.70 -13.33 22.75
CA PRO A 56 -13.11 -12.50 21.70
C PRO A 56 -14.04 -11.36 21.24
N GLU A 57 -15.35 -11.60 21.20
CA GLU A 57 -16.37 -10.60 20.85
C GLU A 57 -16.47 -9.51 21.91
N GLU A 58 -16.56 -9.91 23.19
CA GLU A 58 -16.55 -8.97 24.31
C GLU A 58 -15.27 -8.15 24.32
N THR A 59 -14.12 -8.80 24.16
CA THR A 59 -12.81 -8.14 24.07
C THR A 59 -12.76 -7.14 22.93
N ALA A 60 -13.26 -7.49 21.74
CA ALA A 60 -13.26 -6.58 20.61
C ALA A 60 -14.12 -5.34 20.88
N MET A 61 -15.31 -5.51 21.47
CA MET A 61 -16.17 -4.39 21.84
C MET A 61 -15.53 -3.51 22.92
N ASP A 62 -14.95 -4.12 23.96
CA ASP A 62 -14.28 -3.40 25.05
C ASP A 62 -13.08 -2.60 24.53
N LEU A 63 -12.26 -3.18 23.65
CA LEU A 63 -11.13 -2.48 23.03
C LEU A 63 -11.58 -1.26 22.21
N LEU A 64 -12.70 -1.36 21.48
CA LEU A 64 -13.24 -0.21 20.73
C LEU A 64 -13.72 0.91 21.66
N ILE A 65 -14.36 0.55 22.78
CA ILE A 65 -14.82 1.50 23.80
C ILE A 65 -13.62 2.17 24.49
N GLU A 66 -12.63 1.38 24.91
CA GLU A 66 -11.42 1.84 25.61
C GLU A 66 -10.52 2.70 24.71
N ASP A 67 -10.40 2.35 23.42
CA ASP A 67 -9.59 3.13 22.47
C ASP A 67 -10.27 4.45 22.10
N GLY A 68 -11.60 4.49 22.14
CA GLY A 68 -12.40 5.64 21.71
C GLY A 68 -12.20 5.96 20.22
N SER A 69 -11.85 4.94 19.42
CA SER A 69 -11.59 5.02 17.98
C SER A 69 -11.67 3.63 17.33
N ARG A 70 -11.27 3.57 16.05
CA ARG A 70 -11.03 2.29 15.39
C ARG A 70 -9.72 1.68 15.94
N VAL A 71 -9.75 0.40 16.26
CA VAL A 71 -8.55 -0.39 16.50
C VAL A 71 -8.05 -0.91 15.15
N GLY A 72 -6.79 -0.66 14.82
CA GLY A 72 -6.17 -1.21 13.62
C GLY A 72 -5.96 -2.71 13.78
N THR A 73 -6.37 -3.48 12.78
CA THR A 73 -6.27 -4.94 12.80
C THR A 73 -5.75 -5.48 11.46
N ILE A 74 -5.14 -6.65 11.50
CA ILE A 74 -4.72 -7.44 10.34
C ILE A 74 -5.42 -8.79 10.41
N TYR A 75 -6.10 -9.17 9.33
CA TYR A 75 -6.88 -10.41 9.24
C TYR A 75 -6.15 -11.43 8.37
N PHE A 76 -5.80 -12.57 8.94
CA PHE A 76 -5.16 -13.69 8.24
C PHE A 76 -6.20 -14.58 7.54
N MET A 77 -6.86 -14.01 6.53
CA MET A 77 -7.98 -14.63 5.81
C MET A 77 -7.64 -15.13 4.40
N ILE A 78 -6.45 -14.78 3.89
CA ILE A 78 -6.05 -15.08 2.51
C ILE A 78 -5.13 -16.31 2.49
N SER A 79 -5.46 -17.27 1.61
CA SER A 79 -4.61 -18.44 1.33
C SER A 79 -3.52 -18.10 0.31
N GLU A 80 -2.29 -18.54 0.58
CA GLU A 80 -1.16 -18.46 -0.36
C GLU A 80 -1.45 -19.18 -1.68
N ASP A 81 -2.17 -20.31 -1.65
CA ASP A 81 -2.54 -21.03 -2.89
C ASP A 81 -3.52 -20.22 -3.74
N ASN A 82 -4.47 -19.53 -3.10
CA ASN A 82 -5.35 -18.62 -3.82
C ASN A 82 -4.57 -17.42 -4.39
N MET A 83 -3.54 -16.95 -3.67
CA MET A 83 -2.66 -15.89 -4.18
C MET A 83 -1.87 -16.33 -5.41
N ARG A 84 -1.28 -17.52 -5.39
CA ARG A 84 -0.59 -18.11 -6.56
C ARG A 84 -1.51 -18.20 -7.78
N ARG A 85 -2.75 -18.66 -7.57
CA ARG A 85 -3.76 -18.73 -8.64
C ARG A 85 -4.08 -17.36 -9.23
N GLN A 86 -4.26 -16.34 -8.38
CA GLN A 86 -4.55 -14.97 -8.82
C GLN A 86 -3.37 -14.34 -9.56
N ILE A 87 -2.13 -14.59 -9.12
CA ILE A 87 -0.91 -14.14 -9.82
C ILE A 87 -0.86 -14.71 -11.25
N GLY A 88 -1.34 -15.94 -11.46
CA GLY A 88 -1.43 -16.54 -12.79
C GLY A 88 -2.40 -15.84 -13.75
N LEU A 89 -3.34 -15.02 -13.26
CA LEU A 89 -4.38 -14.41 -14.11
C LEU A 89 -3.86 -13.17 -14.86
N PRO A 90 -3.97 -13.11 -16.20
CA PRO A 90 -3.33 -12.06 -17.01
C PRO A 90 -3.94 -10.66 -16.88
N TRP A 91 -5.11 -10.54 -16.27
CA TRP A 91 -5.81 -9.28 -16.04
C TRP A 91 -5.62 -8.71 -14.62
N VAL A 92 -4.87 -9.38 -13.75
CA VAL A 92 -4.59 -8.90 -12.38
C VAL A 92 -3.42 -7.92 -12.40
N SER A 93 -3.59 -6.77 -11.73
CA SER A 93 -2.51 -5.82 -11.41
C SER A 93 -2.23 -5.84 -9.91
N PHE A 94 -1.08 -5.33 -9.50
CA PHE A 94 -0.61 -5.40 -8.12
C PHE A 94 -0.60 -4.03 -7.46
N CYS A 95 -1.02 -4.00 -6.20
CA CYS A 95 -1.04 -2.81 -5.36
C CYS A 95 -0.52 -3.21 -3.97
N SER A 96 0.14 -2.28 -3.26
CA SER A 96 0.52 -2.51 -1.87
C SER A 96 -0.67 -2.49 -0.91
N ASP A 97 -1.75 -1.78 -1.26
CA ASP A 97 -2.91 -1.52 -0.40
C ASP A 97 -2.50 -0.99 0.99
N SER A 98 -1.54 -0.06 1.02
CA SER A 98 -1.04 0.47 2.28
C SER A 98 -0.83 1.97 2.23
N GLU A 99 -0.81 2.56 3.43
CA GLU A 99 -0.34 3.91 3.66
C GLU A 99 1.17 4.01 3.40
N SER A 100 1.61 5.18 2.96
CA SER A 100 3.03 5.49 2.79
C SER A 100 3.63 5.94 4.13
N SER A 101 3.95 4.98 5.00
CA SER A 101 4.60 5.24 6.29
C SER A 101 6.12 5.24 6.15
N ALA A 102 6.79 6.13 6.87
CA ALA A 102 8.25 6.13 6.99
C ALA A 102 8.67 5.24 8.18
N PRO A 103 9.81 4.52 8.14
CA PRO A 103 10.29 3.73 9.27
C PRO A 103 10.96 4.60 10.36
N GLU A 104 10.45 5.81 10.58
CA GLU A 104 10.95 6.77 11.55
C GLU A 104 9.83 7.57 12.22
N GLY A 105 10.19 8.22 13.34
CA GLY A 105 9.35 9.22 13.98
C GLY A 105 8.02 8.67 14.46
N ILE A 106 6.94 9.40 14.19
CA ILE A 106 5.61 9.07 14.72
C ILE A 106 5.07 7.73 14.19
N PHE A 107 5.56 7.26 13.04
CA PHE A 107 5.10 6.04 12.40
C PHE A 107 5.61 4.76 13.09
N LEU A 108 6.67 4.87 13.91
CA LEU A 108 7.15 3.76 14.73
C LEU A 108 6.21 3.44 15.91
N ASN A 109 5.20 4.27 16.16
CA ASN A 109 4.21 4.04 17.20
C ASN A 109 3.10 3.07 16.80
N THR A 110 3.09 2.61 15.55
CA THR A 110 2.10 1.68 15.01
C THR A 110 2.80 0.58 14.21
N ASN A 111 2.24 -0.62 14.22
CA ASN A 111 2.71 -1.68 13.34
C ASN A 111 1.92 -1.60 12.03
N SER A 112 2.57 -1.15 10.96
CA SER A 112 1.97 -1.24 9.63
C SER A 112 1.90 -2.69 9.16
N HIS A 113 1.03 -2.99 8.20
CA HIS A 113 1.07 -4.28 7.53
C HIS A 113 2.35 -4.36 6.67
N PRO A 114 3.11 -5.47 6.65
CA PRO A 114 4.36 -5.60 5.89
C PRO A 114 4.23 -5.33 4.38
N ARG A 115 3.01 -5.30 3.83
CA ARG A 115 2.70 -4.92 2.46
C ARG A 115 3.06 -3.46 2.15
N ALA A 116 3.19 -2.60 3.17
CA ALA A 116 3.67 -1.22 3.02
C ALA A 116 5.08 -1.14 2.42
N PHE A 117 5.97 -2.06 2.84
CA PHE A 117 7.39 -2.02 2.49
C PHE A 117 7.80 -3.15 1.53
N GLY A 118 7.03 -4.23 1.45
CA GLY A 118 7.47 -5.47 0.82
C GLY A 118 6.74 -5.89 -0.46
N SER A 119 5.56 -5.34 -0.80
CA SER A 119 4.67 -5.96 -1.81
C SER A 119 5.32 -6.20 -3.17
N PHE A 120 5.94 -5.17 -3.75
CA PHE A 120 6.59 -5.29 -5.06
C PHE A 120 7.83 -6.19 -5.03
N ALA A 121 8.62 -6.11 -3.96
CA ALA A 121 9.80 -6.96 -3.80
C ALA A 121 9.43 -8.43 -3.55
N ARG A 122 8.33 -8.71 -2.85
CA ARG A 122 7.80 -10.06 -2.67
C ARG A 122 7.31 -10.65 -3.98
N LEU A 123 6.65 -9.85 -4.83
CA LEU A 123 6.30 -10.28 -6.18
C LEU A 123 7.54 -10.66 -7.00
N LEU A 124 8.51 -9.75 -7.10
CA LEU A 124 9.69 -9.93 -7.95
C LEU A 124 10.63 -11.02 -7.42
N GLY A 125 10.81 -11.11 -6.10
CA GLY A 125 11.66 -12.11 -5.45
C GLY A 125 10.96 -13.46 -5.34
N GLN A 126 10.01 -13.56 -4.41
CA GLN A 126 9.38 -14.85 -4.09
C GLN A 126 8.58 -15.40 -5.29
N TYR A 127 7.62 -14.66 -5.82
CA TYR A 127 6.68 -15.23 -6.79
C TYR A 127 7.26 -15.36 -8.21
N VAL A 128 8.16 -14.45 -8.62
CA VAL A 128 8.75 -14.46 -9.97
C VAL A 128 10.07 -15.23 -9.99
N ARG A 129 11.05 -14.85 -9.16
CA ARG A 129 12.37 -15.51 -9.17
C ARG A 129 12.32 -16.90 -8.53
N ASP A 130 11.77 -17.02 -7.32
CA ASP A 130 11.88 -18.27 -6.54
C ASP A 130 10.84 -19.31 -6.96
N GLU A 131 9.59 -18.89 -7.17
CA GLU A 131 8.47 -19.78 -7.52
C GLU A 131 8.19 -19.87 -9.03
N GLY A 132 8.70 -18.93 -9.84
CA GLY A 132 8.53 -18.96 -11.30
C GLY A 132 7.09 -18.85 -11.79
N LEU A 133 6.19 -18.21 -11.02
CA LEU A 133 4.75 -18.20 -11.31
C LEU A 133 4.39 -17.46 -12.60
N ILE A 134 5.12 -16.38 -12.90
CA ILE A 134 5.02 -15.61 -14.15
C ILE A 134 6.42 -15.12 -14.57
N PRO A 135 6.66 -14.89 -15.87
CA PRO A 135 7.91 -14.30 -16.34
C PRO A 135 8.14 -12.89 -15.76
N LEU A 136 9.41 -12.50 -15.62
CA LEU A 136 9.80 -11.21 -15.06
C LEU A 136 9.23 -10.03 -15.86
N GLU A 137 9.26 -10.12 -17.19
CA GLU A 137 8.71 -9.12 -18.09
C GLU A 137 7.20 -8.93 -17.91
N GLU A 138 6.47 -10.01 -17.61
CA GLU A 138 5.03 -9.95 -17.35
C GLU A 138 4.74 -9.32 -15.99
N ALA A 139 5.55 -9.64 -14.97
CA ALA A 139 5.48 -8.95 -13.68
C ALA A 139 5.75 -7.45 -13.85
N VAL A 140 6.82 -7.07 -14.55
CA VAL A 140 7.15 -5.67 -14.85
C VAL A 140 6.00 -4.98 -15.59
N ARG A 141 5.42 -5.61 -16.62
CA ARG A 141 4.23 -5.09 -17.34
C ARG A 141 3.07 -4.82 -16.39
N ARG A 142 2.75 -5.75 -15.48
CA ARG A 142 1.65 -5.65 -14.51
C ARG A 142 1.90 -4.66 -13.38
N LEU A 143 3.15 -4.25 -13.17
CA LEU A 143 3.55 -3.18 -12.25
C LEU A 143 3.66 -1.80 -12.90
N THR A 144 3.73 -1.72 -14.24
CA THR A 144 4.06 -0.48 -14.96
C THR A 144 3.02 -0.11 -16.00
N SER A 145 3.14 -0.63 -17.21
CA SER A 145 2.32 -0.26 -18.36
C SER A 145 0.86 -0.65 -18.21
N PHE A 146 0.57 -1.79 -17.58
CA PHE A 146 -0.79 -2.26 -17.41
C PHE A 146 -1.62 -1.36 -16.48
N PRO A 147 -1.18 -1.02 -15.25
CA PRO A 147 -1.91 -0.05 -14.42
C PRO A 147 -1.91 1.35 -15.03
N ALA A 148 -0.82 1.80 -15.68
CA ALA A 148 -0.80 3.09 -16.37
C ALA A 148 -1.86 3.16 -17.49
N HIS A 149 -2.03 2.08 -18.24
CA HIS A 149 -3.08 1.96 -19.27
C HIS A 149 -4.48 1.99 -18.66
N ASN A 150 -4.74 1.14 -17.66
CA ASN A 150 -6.06 1.04 -17.01
C ASN A 150 -6.50 2.38 -16.39
N LEU A 151 -5.56 3.10 -15.78
CA LEU A 151 -5.79 4.41 -15.16
C LEU A 151 -5.66 5.59 -16.15
N ARG A 152 -5.35 5.30 -17.43
CA ARG A 152 -5.16 6.30 -18.50
C ARG A 152 -4.12 7.36 -18.16
N ILE A 153 -3.06 6.96 -17.45
CA ILE A 153 -1.91 7.79 -17.12
C ILE A 153 -1.06 7.93 -18.39
N GLN A 154 -1.12 9.10 -19.00
CA GLN A 154 -0.39 9.38 -20.23
C GLN A 154 1.13 9.42 -19.99
N GLU A 155 1.89 8.95 -20.98
CA GLU A 155 3.34 9.10 -21.06
C GLU A 155 4.12 8.48 -19.87
N ARG A 156 3.53 7.51 -19.15
CA ARG A 156 4.17 6.75 -18.06
C ARG A 156 3.94 5.24 -18.21
N GLY A 157 4.70 4.46 -17.45
CA GLY A 157 4.61 2.99 -17.42
C GLY A 157 5.33 2.29 -18.58
N TRP A 158 6.01 3.03 -19.46
CA TRP A 158 6.80 2.47 -20.57
C TRP A 158 8.15 3.18 -20.67
N LEU A 159 9.20 2.42 -20.99
CA LEU A 159 10.50 2.97 -21.36
C LEU A 159 10.51 3.29 -22.86
N LYS A 160 10.14 4.52 -23.21
CA LYS A 160 10.02 4.98 -24.61
C LYS A 160 10.46 6.44 -24.74
N PRO A 161 11.09 6.85 -25.87
CA PRO A 161 11.34 8.27 -26.13
C PRO A 161 10.06 9.10 -26.02
N GLY A 162 10.16 10.26 -25.35
CA GLY A 162 9.04 11.17 -25.09
C GLY A 162 8.22 10.85 -23.83
N TYR A 163 8.47 9.74 -23.13
CA TYR A 163 7.81 9.42 -21.86
C TYR A 163 8.55 10.04 -20.67
N PHE A 164 7.87 10.15 -19.53
CA PHE A 164 8.53 10.55 -18.29
C PHE A 164 9.59 9.52 -17.89
N ALA A 165 10.74 10.01 -17.43
CA ALA A 165 11.83 9.19 -16.93
C ALA A 165 11.55 8.70 -15.49
N ASP A 166 10.49 7.90 -15.34
CA ASP A 166 10.22 7.11 -14.15
C ASP A 166 10.84 5.72 -14.34
N VAL A 167 12.00 5.49 -13.73
CA VAL A 167 12.83 4.32 -14.00
C VAL A 167 13.23 3.67 -12.69
N VAL A 168 13.15 2.35 -12.62
CA VAL A 168 13.65 1.53 -11.51
C VAL A 168 14.74 0.62 -12.04
N VAL A 169 15.87 0.58 -11.34
CA VAL A 169 16.95 -0.38 -11.54
C VAL A 169 17.00 -1.24 -10.28
N PHE A 170 16.86 -2.55 -10.45
CA PHE A 170 16.90 -3.52 -9.36
C PHE A 170 17.71 -4.74 -9.78
N ASP A 171 18.28 -5.44 -8.80
CA ASP A 171 18.96 -6.70 -9.00
C ASP A 171 17.93 -7.84 -8.91
N PRO A 172 17.62 -8.54 -10.01
CA PRO A 172 16.66 -9.64 -10.00
C PRO A 172 17.10 -10.80 -9.11
N ALA A 173 18.40 -11.00 -8.87
CA ALA A 173 18.91 -12.05 -8.00
C ALA A 173 18.81 -11.69 -6.51
N GLN A 174 18.80 -10.40 -6.15
CA GLN A 174 18.85 -9.93 -4.76
C GLN A 174 17.56 -9.26 -4.26
N VAL A 175 16.60 -8.99 -5.15
CA VAL A 175 15.34 -8.35 -4.78
C VAL A 175 14.57 -9.21 -3.78
N ASN A 176 14.26 -8.64 -2.60
CA ASN A 176 13.58 -9.38 -1.55
C ASN A 176 12.80 -8.47 -0.59
N ALA A 177 11.63 -8.93 -0.16
CA ALA A 177 10.88 -8.30 0.91
C ALA A 177 11.48 -8.69 2.27
N LYS A 178 11.73 -7.71 3.13
CA LYS A 178 12.25 -7.93 4.49
C LYS A 178 11.16 -7.79 5.55
N ALA A 179 10.24 -6.83 5.37
CA ALA A 179 9.16 -6.57 6.29
C ALA A 179 8.34 -7.83 6.62
N THR A 180 8.16 -8.07 7.92
CA THR A 180 7.31 -9.14 8.47
C THR A 180 6.19 -8.54 9.31
N TYR A 181 5.24 -9.36 9.79
CA TYR A 181 4.22 -8.87 10.73
C TYR A 181 4.81 -8.44 12.08
N ALA A 182 5.92 -9.06 12.50
CA ALA A 182 6.63 -8.73 13.73
C ALA A 182 7.52 -7.49 13.56
N GLU A 183 8.17 -7.36 12.40
CA GLU A 183 9.07 -6.26 12.06
C GLU A 183 8.66 -5.62 10.72
N PRO A 184 7.58 -4.82 10.69
CA PRO A 184 7.00 -4.35 9.44
C PRO A 184 7.77 -3.18 8.80
N HIS A 185 8.56 -2.43 9.58
CA HIS A 185 9.27 -1.21 9.15
C HIS A 185 10.64 -1.50 8.52
N GLN A 186 10.74 -2.57 7.72
CA GLN A 186 11.99 -2.97 7.06
C GLN A 186 11.89 -2.77 5.54
N TYR A 187 12.76 -1.92 5.00
CA TYR A 187 12.86 -1.73 3.55
C TYR A 187 13.24 -3.01 2.82
N ALA A 188 12.70 -3.17 1.60
CA ALA A 188 13.11 -4.21 0.69
C ALA A 188 14.58 -4.06 0.26
N THR A 189 15.23 -5.17 -0.06
CA THR A 189 16.59 -5.19 -0.62
C THR A 189 16.56 -5.38 -2.13
N GLY A 190 17.68 -5.11 -2.80
CA GLY A 190 17.86 -5.31 -4.24
C GLY A 190 17.26 -4.22 -5.14
N MET A 191 16.59 -3.21 -4.57
CA MET A 191 16.27 -1.96 -5.29
C MET A 191 17.50 -1.05 -5.29
N VAL A 192 18.06 -0.76 -6.46
CA VAL A 192 19.38 -0.12 -6.59
C VAL A 192 19.24 1.36 -6.90
N HIS A 193 18.52 1.70 -7.97
CA HIS A 193 18.29 3.08 -8.36
C HIS A 193 16.83 3.32 -8.71
N VAL A 194 16.33 4.49 -8.33
CA VAL A 194 14.98 4.94 -8.71
C VAL A 194 15.08 6.37 -9.20
N PHE A 195 14.45 6.64 -10.33
CA PHE A 195 14.31 7.94 -10.93
C PHE A 195 12.83 8.26 -11.02
N VAL A 196 12.46 9.49 -10.66
CA VAL A 196 11.10 9.99 -10.80
C VAL A 196 11.18 11.31 -11.56
N ASN A 197 10.49 11.38 -12.70
CA ASN A 197 10.59 12.51 -13.62
C ASN A 197 12.04 12.87 -14.02
N GLY A 198 12.92 11.88 -14.12
CA GLY A 198 14.34 12.04 -14.48
C GLY A 198 15.28 12.45 -13.33
N THR A 199 14.74 12.77 -12.16
CA THR A 199 15.54 13.04 -10.96
C THR A 199 15.73 11.74 -10.19
N GLN A 200 16.99 11.40 -9.89
CA GLN A 200 17.31 10.24 -9.05
C GLN A 200 16.81 10.49 -7.62
N VAL A 201 15.98 9.58 -7.11
CA VAL A 201 15.44 9.61 -5.73
C VAL A 201 16.03 8.50 -4.85
N LEU A 202 16.49 7.41 -5.46
CA LEU A 202 17.20 6.32 -4.77
C LEU A 202 18.54 6.08 -5.48
N ARG A 203 19.63 5.98 -4.72
CA ARG A 203 20.97 5.67 -5.19
C ARG A 203 21.60 4.62 -4.30
N ASP A 204 22.07 3.53 -4.90
CA ASP A 204 22.71 2.41 -4.20
C ASP A 204 21.88 1.89 -3.01
N GLY A 205 20.55 1.85 -3.16
CA GLY A 205 19.62 1.45 -2.10
C GLY A 205 19.22 2.54 -1.11
N GLU A 206 19.83 3.72 -1.16
CA GLU A 206 19.61 4.82 -0.22
C GLU A 206 18.78 5.96 -0.81
N HIS A 207 17.82 6.49 -0.04
CA HIS A 207 16.95 7.58 -0.49
C HIS A 207 17.66 8.93 -0.41
N LEU A 208 17.64 9.72 -1.48
CA LEU A 208 18.36 10.99 -1.59
C LEU A 208 17.63 12.20 -0.99
N GLY A 209 16.40 12.02 -0.52
CA GLY A 209 15.56 13.09 0.05
C GLY A 209 14.93 14.02 -1.00
N THR A 210 15.25 13.86 -2.28
CA THR A 210 14.62 14.62 -3.36
C THR A 210 13.20 14.14 -3.61
N LEU A 211 12.25 15.08 -3.76
CA LEU A 211 10.82 14.79 -3.92
C LEU A 211 10.28 15.33 -5.26
N PRO A 212 10.76 14.84 -6.43
CA PRO A 212 10.41 15.37 -7.75
C PRO A 212 9.02 14.95 -8.24
N GLY A 213 8.18 14.39 -7.37
CA GLY A 213 6.83 13.91 -7.68
C GLY A 213 5.93 15.01 -8.24
N ARG A 214 4.99 14.62 -9.10
CA ARG A 214 4.04 15.55 -9.72
C ARG A 214 2.63 15.00 -9.63
N VAL A 215 1.65 15.89 -9.51
CA VAL A 215 0.23 15.51 -9.61
C VAL A 215 -0.03 14.97 -11.02
N VAL A 216 -0.44 13.70 -11.09
CA VAL A 216 -0.90 13.07 -12.33
C VAL A 216 -2.36 13.47 -12.57
N ARG A 217 -2.66 13.95 -13.79
CA ARG A 217 -3.99 14.42 -14.17
C ARG A 217 -4.59 13.41 -15.15
N GLY A 218 -5.66 12.76 -14.73
CA GLY A 218 -6.40 11.82 -15.57
C GLY A 218 -7.39 12.54 -16.52
N PRO A 219 -8.09 11.78 -17.36
CA PRO A 219 -9.02 12.31 -18.37
C PRO A 219 -10.17 13.16 -17.81
N GLY A 220 -10.51 12.99 -16.53
CA GLY A 220 -11.54 13.79 -15.85
C GLY A 220 -11.08 15.20 -15.46
N TRP A 221 -9.79 15.52 -15.59
CA TRP A 221 -9.26 16.85 -15.26
C TRP A 221 -9.66 17.86 -16.34
N ARG A 222 -10.30 18.97 -15.93
CA ARG A 222 -10.90 19.96 -16.86
C ARG A 222 -10.15 21.28 -17.02
N GLY A 223 -8.94 21.42 -16.48
CA GLY A 223 -8.33 22.75 -16.40
C GLY A 223 -8.84 23.52 -15.19
N GLY A 224 -7.95 23.89 -14.28
CA GLY A 224 -8.13 25.19 -13.64
C GLY A 224 -7.98 26.22 -14.75
N ARG A 225 -8.98 27.08 -14.98
CA ARG A 225 -8.94 28.14 -15.99
C ARG A 225 -7.57 28.81 -15.95
N ARG A 226 -6.74 28.62 -16.99
CA ARG A 226 -5.65 29.56 -17.22
C ARG A 226 -6.34 30.88 -17.55
N ALA A 227 -6.23 31.86 -16.67
CA ALA A 227 -6.47 33.24 -17.06
C ALA A 227 -5.47 33.53 -18.19
N SER A 228 -5.95 33.46 -19.43
CA SER A 228 -5.22 34.00 -20.58
C SER A 228 -5.00 35.47 -20.26
N GLY A 229 -3.75 35.86 -20.09
CA GLY A 229 -3.37 37.27 -19.98
C GLY A 229 -3.98 38.02 -21.15
N ALA A 230 -4.88 38.96 -20.84
CA ALA A 230 -5.27 39.97 -21.79
C ALA A 230 -4.00 40.75 -22.14
N SER A 231 -3.61 40.71 -23.42
CA SER A 231 -2.59 41.59 -23.94
C SER A 231 -3.08 43.03 -23.71
N LEU A 232 -2.40 43.78 -22.85
CA LEU A 232 -2.46 45.23 -22.89
C LEU A 232 -1.75 45.65 -24.17
N ARG A 233 -2.50 45.76 -25.28
CA ARG A 233 -2.07 46.54 -26.44
C ARG A 233 -1.98 47.99 -25.96
N GLY A 234 -0.76 48.49 -25.85
CA GLY A 234 -0.49 49.91 -25.69
C GLY A 234 -1.13 50.68 -26.84
N GLY A 235 -1.96 51.66 -26.50
CA GLY A 235 -2.42 52.67 -27.44
C GLY A 235 -1.24 53.51 -27.90
N GLY A 236 -0.92 53.42 -29.19
CA GLY A 236 -0.03 54.34 -29.86
C GLY A 236 -0.72 55.68 -30.04
N ALA A 237 -0.10 56.73 -29.52
CA ALA A 237 -0.37 58.11 -29.88
C ALA A 237 0.44 58.50 -31.12
N GLY A 238 -0.15 59.32 -31.98
CA GLY A 238 0.44 59.93 -33.19
C GLY A 238 -0.62 59.95 -34.29
N GLY A 239 -1.17 61.08 -34.75
CA GLY A 239 -0.54 62.37 -35.01
C GLY A 239 -0.38 62.49 -36.53
N GLY A 240 -1.29 63.22 -37.19
CA GLY A 240 -1.35 63.41 -38.64
C GLY A 240 -2.78 63.56 -39.14
#